data_AF-A0A1D8MRG6-F1
#
_entry.id   AF-A0A1D8MRG6-F1
#
_cell.length_a   1.000
_cell.length_b   1.000
_cell.length_c   1.000
_cell.angle_alpha   90.00
_cell.angle_beta   90.00
_cell.angle_gamma   90.00
#
_symmetry.space_group_name_H-M   'P 1'
#
loop_
_entity.id
_entity.type
_entity.pdbx_description
1 polymer ?
#
loop_
_entity_poly.entity_id
_entity_poly.type
_entity_poly.pdbx_seq_one_letter_code
_entity_poly.pdbx_strand_id
1 'polypeptide(L)'
;MERGRRMSFTVRPERHELEEARRTVEGGLESCKFVLEKEKSLEVNLGASSDDRRGGHGLAESEETLQLFFNPRIDGWKAQLQKTAVNCYGEAWFRENKGSIDFVWEKFLASVTGLMLLEETGESREVEKDFSDEWMEKEGKLESMLSTEAYEDFSWQVKALVGEKLLEEHDLEKFPELTLSDVRNAGEKAFN
;
A
#
# COMPACT_ATOMS: atom_id res chain seq x y z
N MET A 1 -6.69 44.87 34.65
CA MET A 1 -6.84 44.58 33.20
C MET A 1 -5.79 43.55 32.83
N GLU A 2 -6.13 42.26 32.92
CA GLU A 2 -5.26 41.21 32.41
C GLU A 2 -5.30 41.24 30.89
N ARG A 3 -4.16 41.56 30.26
CA ARG A 3 -4.00 41.47 28.82
C ARG A 3 -4.09 39.99 28.45
N GLY A 4 -5.18 39.60 27.79
CA GLY A 4 -5.35 38.24 27.26
C GLY A 4 -4.13 37.86 26.42
N ARG A 5 -3.40 36.83 26.87
CA ARG A 5 -2.34 36.20 26.08
C ARG A 5 -2.99 35.67 24.80
N ARG A 6 -2.63 36.23 23.64
CA ARG A 6 -2.98 35.61 22.35
C ARG A 6 -2.34 34.22 22.31
N MET A 7 -3.13 33.18 22.08
CA MET A 7 -2.60 31.85 21.80
C MET A 7 -1.80 31.89 20.50
N SER A 8 -0.55 31.43 20.56
CA SER A 8 0.26 31.12 19.39
C SER A 8 -0.10 29.72 18.90
N PHE A 9 -0.41 29.59 17.62
CA PHE A 9 -0.68 28.29 17.00
C PHE A 9 0.17 28.15 15.73
N THR A 10 0.44 26.91 15.33
CA THR A 10 1.14 26.57 14.09
C THR A 10 0.25 25.62 13.31
N VAL A 11 0.00 25.94 12.04
CA VAL A 11 -0.74 25.07 11.12
C VAL A 11 0.26 24.23 10.33
N ARG A 12 -0.01 22.93 10.20
CA ARG A 12 0.82 21.96 9.46
C ARG A 12 -0.07 21.18 8.46
N PRO A 13 0.48 20.69 7.34
CA PRO A 13 1.85 20.93 6.90
C PRO A 13 2.02 22.40 6.45
N GLU A 14 3.23 22.93 6.55
CA GLU A 14 3.54 24.22 5.95
C GLU A 14 3.43 24.12 4.42
N ARG A 15 3.22 25.26 3.74
CA ARG A 15 3.03 25.29 2.29
C ARG A 15 4.15 24.57 1.52
N HIS A 16 5.40 24.81 1.91
CA HIS A 16 6.54 24.19 1.24
C HIS A 16 6.59 22.67 1.46
N GLU A 17 6.20 22.18 2.65
CA GLU A 17 6.11 20.75 2.95
C GLU A 17 5.04 20.07 2.08
N LEU A 18 3.91 20.74 1.87
CA LEU A 18 2.85 20.25 0.97
C LEU A 18 3.28 20.25 -0.51
N GLU A 19 3.98 21.29 -0.96
CA GLU A 19 4.54 21.36 -2.31
C GLU A 19 5.58 20.25 -2.54
N GLU A 20 6.41 19.95 -1.55
CA GLU A 20 7.36 18.84 -1.60
C GLU A 20 6.67 17.48 -1.59
N ALA A 21 5.63 17.30 -0.76
CA ALA A 21 4.85 16.08 -0.71
C ALA A 21 4.18 15.80 -2.07
N ARG A 22 3.62 16.83 -2.70
CA ARG A 22 3.04 16.74 -4.05
C ARG A 22 4.07 16.25 -5.06
N ARG A 23 5.24 16.89 -5.15
CA ARG A 23 6.29 16.47 -6.10
C ARG A 23 6.78 15.05 -5.84
N THR A 24 6.90 14.67 -4.57
CA THR A 24 7.31 13.33 -4.15
C THR A 24 6.32 12.28 -4.63
N VAL A 25 5.03 12.54 -4.46
CA VAL A 25 3.96 11.64 -4.93
C VAL A 25 3.89 11.60 -6.45
N GLU A 26 3.92 12.75 -7.12
CA GLU A 26 3.95 12.83 -8.59
C GLU A 26 5.11 12.01 -9.17
N GLY A 27 6.31 12.12 -8.58
CA GLY A 27 7.47 11.33 -9.00
C GLY A 27 7.28 9.81 -8.83
N GLY A 28 6.69 9.37 -7.71
CA GLY A 28 6.41 7.96 -7.48
C GLY A 28 5.32 7.41 -8.40
N LEU A 29 4.27 8.18 -8.69
CA LEU A 29 3.19 7.75 -9.58
C LEU A 29 3.63 7.73 -11.05
N GLU A 30 4.51 8.64 -11.47
CA GLU A 30 5.00 8.67 -12.85
C GLU A 30 5.81 7.41 -13.19
N SER A 31 6.61 6.88 -12.26
CA SER A 31 7.35 5.63 -12.50
C SER A 31 6.44 4.41 -12.65
N CYS A 32 5.27 4.41 -11.98
CA CYS A 32 4.33 3.29 -12.04
C CYS A 32 3.71 3.10 -13.42
N LYS A 33 3.52 4.19 -14.19
CA LYS A 33 2.90 4.16 -15.53
C LYS A 33 3.67 3.32 -16.54
N PHE A 34 4.98 3.14 -16.32
CA PHE A 34 5.83 2.34 -17.21
C PHE A 34 5.81 0.84 -16.87
N VAL A 35 5.17 0.45 -15.75
CA VAL A 35 5.03 -0.94 -15.32
C VAL A 35 3.57 -1.37 -15.43
N LEU A 36 2.65 -0.66 -14.75
CA LEU A 36 1.22 -0.95 -14.76
C LEU A 36 0.44 0.29 -15.20
N GLU A 37 0.05 0.35 -16.46
CA GLU A 37 -0.75 1.46 -16.99
C GLU A 37 -2.19 1.39 -16.46
N LYS A 38 -2.73 2.51 -15.97
CA LYS A 38 -4.14 2.67 -15.59
C LYS A 38 -4.90 3.41 -16.70
N GLU A 39 -6.13 2.99 -16.97
CA GLU A 39 -7.02 3.69 -17.90
C GLU A 39 -7.77 4.84 -17.19
N LYS A 40 -8.13 4.63 -15.91
CA LYS A 40 -8.84 5.63 -15.10
C LYS A 40 -7.88 6.62 -14.43
N SER A 41 -8.33 7.87 -14.34
CA SER A 41 -7.59 8.92 -13.64
C SER A 41 -7.58 8.70 -12.13
N LEU A 42 -6.47 9.06 -11.48
CA LEU A 42 -6.35 9.03 -10.02
C LEU A 42 -6.50 10.42 -9.40
N GLU A 43 -7.38 10.54 -8.43
CA GLU A 43 -7.42 11.62 -7.45
C GLU A 43 -6.55 11.25 -6.25
N VAL A 44 -5.64 12.15 -5.87
CA VAL A 44 -4.75 11.95 -4.73
C VAL A 44 -5.01 13.01 -3.67
N ASN A 45 -5.49 12.56 -2.52
CA ASN A 45 -5.74 13.38 -1.35
C ASN A 45 -4.53 13.34 -0.42
N LEU A 46 -3.93 14.51 -0.15
CA LEU A 46 -2.75 14.66 0.70
C LEU A 46 -3.12 15.31 2.05
N GLY A 47 -2.78 14.63 3.14
CA GLY A 47 -2.98 15.11 4.51
C GLY A 47 -1.69 15.11 5.35
N ALA A 48 -1.65 15.93 6.39
CA ALA A 48 -0.65 15.77 7.44
C ALA A 48 -1.04 14.64 8.38
N SER A 49 -0.05 13.89 8.84
CA SER A 49 -0.21 12.97 9.96
C SER A 49 0.48 13.48 11.22
N SER A 50 -0.11 13.16 12.37
CA SER A 50 0.50 13.30 13.69
C SER A 50 1.21 12.02 14.16
N ASP A 51 1.21 10.95 13.36
CA ASP A 51 1.91 9.70 13.68
C ASP A 51 3.42 9.95 13.69
N ASP A 52 4.04 9.82 14.86
CA ASP A 52 5.46 10.05 15.08
C ASP A 52 6.35 8.84 14.76
N ARG A 53 5.76 7.74 14.27
CA ARG A 53 6.47 6.51 13.90
C ARG A 53 6.61 6.34 12.39
N ARG A 54 5.81 7.07 11.61
CA ARG A 54 5.73 6.91 10.15
C ARG A 54 5.85 8.26 9.46
N GLY A 55 6.82 8.36 8.54
CA GLY A 55 6.98 9.52 7.69
C GLY A 55 5.95 9.60 6.56
N GLY A 56 5.44 8.46 6.10
CA GLY A 56 4.36 8.37 5.11
C GLY A 56 3.50 7.12 5.33
N HIS A 57 2.20 7.23 5.09
CA HIS A 57 1.25 6.11 5.03
C HIS A 57 0.01 6.52 4.24
N GLY A 58 -0.82 5.55 3.90
CA GLY A 58 -2.00 5.80 3.08
C GLY A 58 -2.68 4.51 2.68
N LEU A 59 -3.73 4.67 1.87
CA LEU A 59 -4.50 3.58 1.32
C LEU A 59 -5.13 3.98 -0.02
N ALA A 60 -5.37 2.98 -0.86
CA ALA A 60 -6.25 3.11 -2.02
C ALA A 60 -7.71 2.89 -1.58
N GLU A 61 -8.50 3.96 -1.56
CA GLU A 61 -9.92 3.90 -1.19
C GLU A 61 -10.76 3.24 -2.27
N SER A 62 -10.39 3.50 -3.52
CA SER A 62 -11.05 2.97 -4.70
C SER A 62 -10.01 2.75 -5.81
N GLU A 63 -10.48 2.37 -6.99
CA GLU A 63 -9.66 2.34 -8.20
C GLU A 63 -9.26 3.75 -8.69
N GLU A 64 -9.92 4.82 -8.22
CA GLU A 64 -9.73 6.21 -8.66
C GLU A 64 -9.21 7.14 -7.55
N THR A 65 -9.18 6.71 -6.29
CA THR A 65 -8.89 7.59 -5.15
C THR A 65 -7.81 7.02 -4.22
N LEU A 66 -6.74 7.80 -4.02
CA LEU A 66 -5.71 7.53 -3.02
C LEU A 66 -5.81 8.54 -1.88
N GLN A 67 -5.73 8.07 -0.64
CA GLN A 67 -5.54 8.91 0.54
C GLN A 67 -4.14 8.68 1.10
N LEU A 68 -3.32 9.73 1.07
CA LEU A 68 -1.94 9.69 1.51
C LEU A 68 -1.71 10.73 2.60
N PHE A 69 -1.05 10.31 3.67
CA PHE A 69 -0.70 11.14 4.80
C PHE A 69 0.82 11.11 5.01
N PHE A 70 1.38 12.24 5.42
CA PHE A 70 2.80 12.37 5.68
C PHE A 70 3.10 13.18 6.94
N ASN A 71 4.22 12.86 7.58
CA ASN A 71 4.73 13.61 8.71
C ASN A 71 6.12 14.17 8.38
N PRO A 72 6.23 15.46 8.01
CA PRO A 72 7.49 16.06 7.58
C PRO A 72 8.55 16.16 8.69
N ARG A 73 8.19 15.86 9.95
CA ARG A 73 9.11 15.83 11.10
C ARG A 73 9.90 14.54 11.22
N ILE A 74 9.52 13.50 10.46
CA ILE A 74 10.20 12.21 10.46
C ILE A 74 11.26 12.20 9.38
N ASP A 75 12.48 11.81 9.75
CA ASP A 75 13.55 11.65 8.79
C ASP A 75 13.18 10.60 7.73
N GLY A 76 13.47 10.91 6.46
CA GLY A 76 13.12 10.03 5.34
C GLY A 76 11.63 10.00 4.98
N TRP A 77 10.80 10.93 5.49
CA TRP A 77 9.36 10.97 5.18
C TRP A 77 9.05 10.99 3.68
N LYS A 78 9.87 11.67 2.87
CA LYS A 78 9.69 11.72 1.41
C LYS A 78 9.80 10.34 0.79
N ALA A 79 10.85 9.60 1.14
CA ALA A 79 11.03 8.23 0.65
C ALA A 79 9.86 7.33 1.10
N GLN A 80 9.43 7.43 2.36
CA GLN A 80 8.29 6.66 2.85
C GLN A 80 6.97 7.02 2.15
N LEU A 81 6.72 8.32 1.91
CA LEU A 81 5.55 8.79 1.18
C LEU A 81 5.57 8.33 -0.27
N GLN A 82 6.72 8.38 -0.95
CA GLN A 82 6.87 7.88 -2.31
C GLN A 82 6.57 6.38 -2.38
N LYS A 83 7.15 5.57 -1.48
CA LYS A 83 6.86 4.12 -1.38
C LYS A 83 5.38 3.85 -1.14
N THR A 84 4.75 4.65 -0.28
CA THR A 84 3.32 4.56 0.00
C THR A 84 2.49 4.86 -1.25
N ALA A 85 2.85 5.91 -2.00
CA ALA A 85 2.15 6.28 -3.22
C ALA A 85 2.22 5.17 -4.28
N VAL A 86 3.40 4.57 -4.49
CA VAL A 86 3.59 3.43 -5.40
C VAL A 86 2.74 2.23 -4.97
N ASN A 87 2.79 1.87 -3.68
CA ASN A 87 2.00 0.76 -3.16
C ASN A 87 0.49 0.99 -3.35
N CYS A 88 0.01 2.19 -3.05
CA CYS A 88 -1.40 2.55 -3.21
C CYS A 88 -1.80 2.59 -4.70
N TYR A 89 -0.90 2.98 -5.61
CA TYR A 89 -1.14 2.91 -7.04
C TYR A 89 -1.37 1.47 -7.50
N GLY A 90 -0.52 0.52 -7.09
CA GLY A 90 -0.69 -0.89 -7.44
C GLY A 90 -2.01 -1.48 -6.90
N GLU A 91 -2.39 -1.12 -5.67
CA GLU A 91 -3.71 -1.50 -5.13
C GLU A 91 -4.87 -0.93 -5.96
N ALA A 92 -4.79 0.34 -6.37
CA ALA A 92 -5.82 0.98 -7.17
C ALA A 92 -5.88 0.43 -8.60
N TRP A 93 -4.72 0.10 -9.19
CA TRP A 93 -4.65 -0.58 -10.50
C TRP A 93 -5.26 -1.98 -10.43
N PHE A 94 -4.98 -2.74 -9.36
CA PHE A 94 -5.58 -4.07 -9.18
C PHE A 94 -7.11 -3.98 -9.11
N ARG A 95 -7.65 -3.03 -8.34
CA ARG A 95 -9.10 -2.79 -8.23
C ARG A 95 -9.73 -2.50 -9.59
N GLU A 96 -9.09 -1.66 -10.39
CA GLU A 96 -9.57 -1.31 -11.74
C GLU A 96 -9.72 -2.54 -12.64
N ASN A 97 -8.77 -3.46 -12.57
CA ASN A 97 -8.70 -4.62 -13.44
C ASN A 97 -9.44 -5.87 -12.89
N LYS A 98 -9.63 -5.94 -11.56
CA LYS A 98 -10.40 -7.01 -10.91
C LYS A 98 -11.91 -6.74 -10.96
N GLY A 99 -12.30 -5.48 -10.78
CA GLY A 99 -13.69 -5.09 -10.50
C GLY A 99 -13.99 -5.09 -8.99
N SER A 100 -14.97 -5.88 -8.54
CA SER A 100 -15.29 -5.97 -7.11
C SER A 100 -14.21 -6.73 -6.35
N ILE A 101 -13.98 -6.30 -5.11
CA ILE A 101 -13.17 -7.03 -4.13
C ILE A 101 -14.12 -7.41 -3.01
N ASP A 102 -14.54 -8.66 -3.01
CA ASP A 102 -15.57 -9.20 -2.13
C ASP A 102 -14.96 -10.13 -1.06
N PHE A 103 -13.75 -10.63 -1.27
CA PHE A 103 -13.07 -11.61 -0.41
C PHE A 103 -11.71 -11.15 0.13
N VAL A 104 -11.32 -11.70 1.27
CA VAL A 104 -10.05 -11.37 1.95
C VAL A 104 -8.85 -11.63 1.04
N TRP A 105 -8.84 -12.74 0.28
CA TRP A 105 -7.77 -13.07 -0.65
C TRP A 105 -7.62 -12.06 -1.79
N GLU A 106 -8.69 -11.42 -2.24
CA GLU A 106 -8.65 -10.39 -3.29
C GLU A 106 -8.04 -9.10 -2.73
N LYS A 107 -8.40 -8.71 -1.50
CA LYS A 107 -7.74 -7.58 -0.82
C LYS A 107 -6.28 -7.87 -0.51
N PHE A 108 -5.95 -9.11 -0.17
CA PHE A 108 -4.59 -9.57 -0.01
C PHE A 108 -3.82 -9.39 -1.32
N LEU A 109 -4.32 -9.91 -2.44
CA LEU A 109 -3.70 -9.75 -3.76
C LEU A 109 -3.56 -8.30 -4.20
N ALA A 110 -4.55 -7.44 -3.93
CA ALA A 110 -4.42 -6.01 -4.20
C ALA A 110 -3.21 -5.43 -3.45
N SER A 111 -3.06 -5.78 -2.16
CA SER A 111 -1.93 -5.32 -1.34
C SER A 111 -0.59 -5.89 -1.83
N VAL A 112 -0.56 -7.16 -2.22
CA VAL A 112 0.62 -7.81 -2.83
C VAL A 112 1.01 -7.10 -4.12
N THR A 113 0.03 -6.77 -4.98
CA THR A 113 0.27 -6.06 -6.25
C THR A 113 0.97 -4.71 -6.01
N GLY A 114 0.53 -3.96 -4.99
CA GLY A 114 1.19 -2.73 -4.56
C GLY A 114 2.64 -2.94 -4.12
N LEU A 115 2.92 -4.01 -3.38
CA LEU A 115 4.26 -4.32 -2.89
C LEU A 115 5.18 -4.78 -4.02
N MET A 116 4.71 -5.64 -4.93
CA MET A 116 5.51 -6.13 -6.06
C MET A 116 5.82 -5.00 -7.05
N LEU A 117 4.87 -4.08 -7.27
CA LEU A 117 5.15 -2.87 -8.05
C LEU A 117 6.25 -2.01 -7.42
N LEU A 118 6.34 -1.97 -6.09
CA LEU A 118 7.41 -1.25 -5.41
C LEU A 118 8.78 -1.87 -5.68
N GLU A 119 8.86 -3.20 -5.74
CA GLU A 119 10.10 -3.93 -6.05
C GLU A 119 10.53 -3.69 -7.49
N GLU A 120 9.59 -3.76 -8.45
CA GLU A 120 9.83 -3.47 -9.88
C GLU A 120 10.31 -2.03 -10.12
N THR A 121 9.86 -1.08 -9.30
CA THR A 121 10.32 0.32 -9.37
C THR A 121 11.68 0.56 -8.70
N GLY A 122 12.36 -0.52 -8.26
CA GLY A 122 13.75 -0.51 -7.80
C GLY A 122 13.92 -0.37 -6.28
N GLU A 123 12.86 -0.54 -5.49
CA GLU A 123 12.89 -0.39 -4.03
C GLU A 123 12.67 -1.75 -3.34
N SER A 124 13.71 -2.59 -3.32
CA SER A 124 13.63 -3.89 -2.64
C SER A 124 13.62 -3.74 -1.11
N ARG A 125 12.82 -4.55 -0.43
CA ARG A 125 12.88 -4.71 1.03
C ARG A 125 13.51 -6.05 1.36
N GLU A 126 14.42 -6.09 2.34
CA GLU A 126 14.84 -7.37 2.90
C GLU A 126 13.70 -7.92 3.75
N VAL A 127 13.33 -9.17 3.48
CA VAL A 127 12.27 -9.87 4.21
C VAL A 127 12.88 -10.79 5.26
N GLU A 128 12.41 -10.67 6.50
CA GLU A 128 12.73 -11.64 7.55
C GLU A 128 11.99 -12.96 7.25
N LYS A 129 12.62 -14.11 7.54
CA LYS A 129 12.14 -15.41 7.04
C LYS A 129 11.16 -16.15 7.97
N ASP A 130 10.81 -15.58 9.13
CA ASP A 130 10.05 -16.29 10.16
C ASP A 130 8.63 -15.72 10.33
N PHE A 131 7.76 -16.03 9.36
CA PHE A 131 6.33 -15.66 9.38
C PHE A 131 5.40 -16.85 9.07
N SER A 132 5.89 -18.08 9.20
CA SER A 132 5.09 -19.30 8.97
C SER A 132 3.89 -19.38 9.91
N ASP A 133 4.07 -18.99 11.18
CA ASP A 133 3.01 -19.02 12.19
C ASP A 133 1.85 -18.07 11.81
N GLU A 134 2.17 -16.87 11.31
CA GLU A 134 1.16 -15.92 10.84
C GLU A 134 0.40 -16.48 9.63
N TRP A 135 1.12 -17.06 8.66
CA TRP A 135 0.48 -17.68 7.50
C TRP A 135 -0.48 -18.79 7.92
N MET A 136 -0.01 -19.75 8.74
CA MET A 136 -0.83 -20.87 9.22
C MET A 136 -2.07 -20.41 10.02
N GLU A 137 -1.94 -19.35 10.81
CA GLU A 137 -3.06 -18.80 11.58
C GLU A 137 -4.13 -18.15 10.69
N LYS A 138 -3.70 -17.44 9.64
CA LYS A 138 -4.58 -16.56 8.86
C LYS A 138 -5.00 -17.12 7.50
N GLU A 139 -4.33 -18.13 6.94
CA GLU A 139 -4.65 -18.70 5.62
C GLU A 139 -6.13 -19.15 5.53
N GLY A 140 -6.66 -19.75 6.60
CA GLY A 140 -8.07 -20.16 6.65
C GLY A 140 -9.06 -18.98 6.53
N LYS A 141 -8.62 -17.75 6.81
CA LYS A 141 -9.44 -16.54 6.69
C LYS A 141 -9.51 -16.00 5.25
N LEU A 142 -8.65 -16.46 4.35
CA LEU A 142 -8.58 -15.96 2.96
C LEU A 142 -9.91 -16.10 2.20
N GLU A 143 -10.66 -17.17 2.44
CA GLU A 143 -11.96 -17.42 1.79
C GLU A 143 -13.13 -16.62 2.39
N SER A 144 -12.89 -15.92 3.51
CA SER A 144 -13.94 -15.12 4.16
C SER A 144 -14.31 -13.92 3.28
N MET A 145 -15.60 -13.58 3.29
CA MET A 145 -16.04 -12.31 2.73
C MET A 145 -15.41 -11.15 3.50
N LEU A 146 -15.06 -10.08 2.78
CA LEU A 146 -14.58 -8.86 3.39
C LEU A 146 -15.68 -8.24 4.24
N SER A 147 -15.39 -8.06 5.51
CA SER A 147 -16.21 -7.27 6.42
C SER A 147 -15.31 -6.33 7.20
N THR A 148 -15.86 -5.18 7.56
CA THR A 148 -15.17 -4.16 8.37
C THR A 148 -14.82 -4.63 9.79
N GLU A 149 -15.44 -5.72 10.26
CA GLU A 149 -15.28 -6.21 11.64
C GLU A 149 -14.35 -7.43 11.75
N ALA A 150 -14.06 -8.13 10.65
CA ALA A 150 -13.34 -9.41 10.66
C ALA A 150 -11.98 -9.40 9.94
N TYR A 151 -11.56 -8.27 9.36
CA TYR A 151 -10.30 -8.21 8.64
C TYR A 151 -9.12 -8.01 9.59
N GLU A 152 -8.42 -9.11 9.87
CA GLU A 152 -7.04 -9.04 10.33
C GLU A 152 -6.11 -8.97 9.12
N ASP A 153 -5.41 -7.85 9.00
CA ASP A 153 -4.46 -7.67 7.92
C ASP A 153 -3.25 -8.60 8.10
N PHE A 154 -2.76 -9.15 6.99
CA PHE A 154 -1.49 -9.86 6.96
C PHE A 154 -0.35 -8.85 7.04
N SER A 155 0.74 -9.22 7.70
CA SER A 155 1.97 -8.43 7.69
C SER A 155 2.48 -8.21 6.26
N TRP A 156 3.21 -7.11 6.06
CA TRP A 156 3.77 -6.81 4.75
C TRP A 156 4.80 -7.85 4.32
N GLN A 157 5.47 -8.51 5.27
CA GLN A 157 6.44 -9.57 5.01
C GLN A 157 5.76 -10.82 4.45
N VAL A 158 4.63 -11.25 5.03
CA VAL A 158 3.86 -12.37 4.47
C VAL A 158 3.40 -12.05 3.05
N LYS A 159 2.88 -10.84 2.83
CA LYS A 159 2.47 -10.39 1.49
C LYS A 159 3.63 -10.37 0.49
N ALA A 160 4.81 -9.90 0.91
CA ALA A 160 6.00 -9.87 0.06
C ALA A 160 6.44 -11.28 -0.34
N LEU A 161 6.58 -12.21 0.62
CA LEU A 161 7.00 -13.59 0.34
C LEU A 161 6.01 -14.33 -0.57
N VAL A 162 4.71 -14.16 -0.35
CA VAL A 162 3.68 -14.73 -1.23
C VAL A 162 3.75 -14.08 -2.62
N GLY A 163 3.96 -12.76 -2.69
CA GLY A 163 4.13 -12.03 -3.93
C GLY A 163 5.31 -12.53 -4.77
N GLU A 164 6.47 -12.73 -4.14
CA GLU A 164 7.65 -13.31 -4.78
C GLU A 164 7.32 -14.69 -5.41
N LYS A 165 6.59 -15.54 -4.68
CA LYS A 165 6.16 -16.85 -5.19
C LYS A 165 5.12 -16.78 -6.31
N LEU A 166 4.26 -15.77 -6.31
CA LEU A 166 3.36 -15.52 -7.43
C LEU A 166 4.13 -15.05 -8.68
N LEU A 167 5.13 -14.18 -8.52
CA LEU A 167 5.97 -13.70 -9.62
C LEU A 167 6.86 -14.79 -10.25
N GLU A 168 7.15 -15.88 -9.54
CA GLU A 168 7.82 -17.04 -10.14
C GLU A 168 6.98 -17.72 -11.24
N GLU A 169 5.65 -17.55 -11.23
CA GLU A 169 4.71 -18.26 -12.12
C GLU A 169 3.82 -17.33 -12.96
N HIS A 170 3.67 -16.07 -12.56
CA HIS A 170 2.74 -15.12 -13.17
C HIS A 170 3.36 -13.73 -13.27
N ASP A 171 3.18 -13.07 -14.42
CA ASP A 171 3.48 -11.65 -14.55
C ASP A 171 2.54 -10.81 -13.66
N LEU A 172 3.01 -9.65 -13.22
CA LEU A 172 2.26 -8.78 -12.29
C LEU A 172 0.90 -8.36 -12.85
N GLU A 173 0.80 -8.15 -14.16
CA GLU A 173 -0.43 -7.81 -14.88
C GLU A 173 -1.50 -8.90 -14.78
N LYS A 174 -1.11 -10.14 -14.44
CA LYS A 174 -2.02 -11.28 -14.30
C LYS A 174 -2.60 -11.44 -12.91
N PHE A 175 -2.15 -10.66 -11.93
CA PHE A 175 -2.60 -10.78 -10.55
C PHE A 175 -4.14 -10.62 -10.38
N PRO A 176 -4.82 -9.70 -11.08
CA PRO A 176 -6.28 -9.59 -11.02
C PRO A 176 -7.02 -10.85 -11.51
N GLU A 177 -6.41 -11.66 -12.37
CA GLU A 177 -7.01 -12.89 -12.90
C GLU A 177 -6.83 -14.08 -11.96
N LEU A 178 -5.94 -13.97 -10.96
CA LEU A 178 -5.63 -15.05 -10.03
C LEU A 178 -6.82 -15.39 -9.11
N THR A 179 -6.78 -16.61 -8.60
CA THR A 179 -7.78 -17.23 -7.74
C THR A 179 -7.25 -17.43 -6.32
N LEU A 180 -8.16 -17.76 -5.39
CA LEU A 180 -7.78 -18.19 -4.04
C LEU A 180 -6.78 -19.36 -4.04
N SER A 181 -6.92 -20.31 -4.97
CA SER A 181 -6.03 -21.46 -5.06
C SER A 181 -4.60 -21.04 -5.40
N ASP A 182 -4.43 -20.05 -6.28
CA ASP A 182 -3.11 -19.53 -6.64
C ASP A 182 -2.44 -18.86 -5.43
N VAL A 183 -3.19 -18.07 -4.66
CA VAL A 183 -2.71 -17.43 -3.43
C VAL A 183 -2.28 -18.47 -2.38
N ARG A 184 -3.09 -19.51 -2.16
CA ARG A 184 -2.77 -20.58 -1.21
C ARG A 184 -1.53 -21.36 -1.64
N ASN A 185 -1.46 -21.76 -2.90
CA ASN A 185 -0.30 -22.48 -3.44
C ASN A 185 1.00 -21.66 -3.31
N ALA A 186 0.93 -20.35 -3.55
CA ALA A 186 2.08 -19.45 -3.37
C ALA A 186 2.49 -19.32 -1.90
N GLY A 187 1.53 -19.22 -0.97
CA GLY A 187 1.83 -19.21 0.46
C GLY A 187 2.39 -20.54 0.98
N GLU A 188 1.85 -21.67 0.51
CA GLU A 188 2.42 -23.00 0.82
C GLU A 188 3.89 -23.09 0.36
N LYS A 189 4.23 -22.60 -0.84
CA LYS A 189 5.62 -22.54 -1.34
C LYS A 189 6.51 -21.55 -0.58
N ALA A 190 5.92 -20.50 0.00
CA ALA A 190 6.66 -19.50 0.75
C ALA A 190 7.03 -19.97 2.17
N PHE A 191 6.22 -20.85 2.78
CA PHE A 191 6.32 -21.19 4.20
C PHE A 191 6.49 -22.69 4.52
N ASN A 192 6.52 -23.60 3.53
CA ASN A 192 6.81 -25.03 3.68
C ASN A 192 8.02 -25.48 2.85
#